data_AF-A0A8H4RI84-F1
#
_entry.id   AF-A0A8H4RI84-F1
#
_cell.length_a   1.000
_cell.length_b   1.000
_cell.length_c   1.000
_cell.angle_alpha   90.00
_cell.angle_beta   90.00
_cell.angle_gamma   90.00
#
_symmetry.space_group_name_H-M   'P 1'
#
loop_
_entity.id
_entity.type
_entity.pdbx_description
1 polymer ?
#
loop_
_entity_poly.entity_id
_entity_poly.type
_entity_poly.pdbx_seq_one_letter_code
_entity_poly.pdbx_strand_id
1 'polypeptide(L)'
;MYSNIFHPPHYTFLNSEESMLAVLWALNAQLEAFEDACFYSRDHGKYLCNVADCLLGRSLFTTHDGHLCLAPEGAQSGDLMMVLLGCLSLMVLRPSDHDHGGHQVIGEAYCHDLSNGEALLGSLPENVEGVLQRIQIAGINERVFINRRSGSILEEDPRLGPLPPGWQSEKRGDNSRLWFWNTDMSEAEATQEDPRMTLEALRKRGMELKTFELE
;
A
#
# COMPACT_ATOMS: atom_id res chain seq x y z
N MET A 1 -21.18 4.27 -7.56
CA MET A 1 -20.99 4.37 -9.02
C MET A 1 -19.54 4.02 -9.29
N TYR A 2 -19.28 2.81 -9.80
CA TYR A 2 -17.94 2.39 -10.20
C TYR A 2 -17.56 3.20 -11.45
N SER A 3 -16.47 3.96 -11.34
CA SER A 3 -15.96 4.80 -12.42
C SER A 3 -14.83 4.05 -13.11
N ASN A 4 -14.86 3.99 -14.44
CA ASN A 4 -13.83 3.37 -15.29
C ASN A 4 -12.46 4.10 -15.25
N ILE A 5 -12.19 4.88 -14.20
CA ILE A 5 -10.96 5.64 -13.99
C ILE A 5 -10.29 5.28 -12.65
N PHE A 6 -11.06 4.75 -11.68
CA PHE A 6 -10.56 4.38 -10.34
C PHE A 6 -10.76 2.91 -10.05
N HIS A 7 -9.79 2.30 -9.35
CA HIS A 7 -9.74 0.84 -9.28
C HIS A 7 -10.91 0.11 -8.63
N PRO A 8 -11.28 -1.05 -9.25
CA PRO A 8 -10.67 -1.57 -10.46
C PRO A 8 -11.32 -1.02 -11.75
N PRO A 9 -10.62 -0.27 -12.66
CA PRO A 9 -11.18 0.06 -13.96
C PRO A 9 -10.24 -0.42 -15.08
N HIS A 10 -9.55 -1.53 -14.84
CA HIS A 10 -8.71 -2.15 -15.83
C HIS A 10 -9.52 -3.30 -16.38
N TYR A 11 -9.62 -3.44 -17.69
CA TYR A 11 -10.37 -4.55 -18.27
C TYR A 11 -9.90 -5.91 -17.73
N THR A 12 -8.62 -6.05 -17.37
CA THR A 12 -8.08 -7.28 -16.73
C THR A 12 -8.34 -7.42 -15.23
N PHE A 13 -8.85 -6.41 -14.54
CA PHE A 13 -9.25 -6.51 -13.14
C PHE A 13 -10.77 -6.48 -13.07
N LEU A 14 -11.30 -7.64 -12.72
CA LEU A 14 -12.71 -7.91 -12.57
C LEU A 14 -13.38 -6.90 -11.62
N ASN A 15 -14.63 -6.55 -11.90
CA ASN A 15 -15.44 -5.85 -10.90
C ASN A 15 -15.69 -6.75 -9.67
N SER A 16 -16.29 -6.22 -8.59
CA SER A 16 -16.51 -7.00 -7.36
C SER A 16 -17.32 -8.28 -7.58
N GLU A 17 -18.33 -8.25 -8.45
CA GLU A 17 -19.17 -9.40 -8.78
C GLU A 17 -18.39 -10.46 -9.54
N GLU A 18 -17.67 -10.05 -10.58
CA GLU A 18 -16.81 -10.94 -11.35
C GLU A 18 -15.66 -11.50 -10.50
N SER A 19 -15.08 -10.71 -9.59
CA SER A 19 -14.05 -11.16 -8.64
C SER A 19 -14.58 -12.26 -7.73
N MET A 20 -15.79 -12.10 -7.18
CA MET A 20 -16.45 -13.14 -6.39
C MET A 20 -16.72 -14.39 -7.23
N LEU A 21 -17.18 -14.24 -8.47
CA LEU A 21 -17.38 -15.37 -9.38
C LEU A 21 -16.08 -16.10 -9.70
N ALA A 22 -14.98 -15.38 -9.89
CA ALA A 22 -13.66 -15.97 -10.12
C ALA A 22 -13.19 -16.78 -8.91
N VAL A 23 -13.37 -16.25 -7.69
CA VAL A 23 -13.04 -16.98 -6.45
C VAL A 23 -13.94 -18.22 -6.30
N LEU A 24 -15.25 -18.09 -6.51
CA LEU A 24 -16.18 -19.23 -6.46
C LEU A 24 -15.86 -20.29 -7.52
N TRP A 25 -15.46 -19.86 -8.72
CA TRP A 25 -14.99 -20.75 -9.77
C TRP A 25 -13.72 -21.48 -9.35
N ALA A 26 -12.72 -20.78 -8.79
CA ALA A 26 -11.48 -21.38 -8.30
C ALA A 26 -11.73 -22.38 -7.15
N LEU A 27 -12.66 -22.08 -6.24
CA LEU A 27 -13.04 -22.98 -5.15
C LEU A 27 -13.77 -24.24 -5.64
N ASN A 28 -14.53 -24.14 -6.74
CA ASN A 28 -15.28 -25.25 -7.32
C ASN A 28 -14.47 -26.04 -8.38
N ALA A 29 -13.41 -25.45 -8.94
CA ALA A 29 -12.50 -26.13 -9.84
C ALA A 29 -11.60 -27.08 -9.04
N GLN A 30 -11.59 -28.36 -9.40
CA GLN A 30 -10.60 -29.31 -8.87
C GLN A 30 -9.19 -28.83 -9.29
N LEU A 31 -8.21 -28.91 -8.38
CA LEU A 31 -6.84 -28.37 -8.49
C LEU A 31 -6.15 -28.60 -9.85
N GLU A 32 -6.47 -29.68 -10.56
CA GLU A 32 -5.89 -30.04 -11.85
C GLU A 32 -6.36 -29.14 -13.03
N ALA A 33 -7.47 -28.41 -12.89
CA ALA A 33 -8.01 -27.54 -13.95
C ALA A 33 -7.45 -26.09 -13.91
N PHE A 34 -6.61 -25.76 -12.93
CA PHE A 34 -6.12 -24.39 -12.71
C PHE A 34 -4.95 -24.02 -13.64
N GLU A 35 -4.05 -24.97 -13.93
CA GLU A 35 -2.90 -24.77 -14.82
C GLU A 35 -3.32 -24.51 -16.27
N ASP A 36 -4.35 -25.21 -16.76
CA ASP A 36 -4.87 -25.04 -18.13
C ASP A 36 -5.69 -23.74 -18.30
N ALA A 37 -6.29 -23.22 -17.22
CA ALA A 37 -7.16 -22.05 -17.26
C ALA A 37 -6.40 -20.70 -17.29
N CYS A 38 -5.25 -20.61 -16.62
CA CYS A 38 -4.36 -19.43 -16.69
C CYS A 38 -3.90 -19.15 -18.14
N PHE A 39 -3.90 -20.16 -19.02
CA PHE A 39 -3.42 -20.05 -20.41
C PHE A 39 -4.49 -19.66 -21.45
N TYR A 40 -5.79 -19.89 -21.20
CA TYR A 40 -6.78 -19.94 -22.30
C TYR A 40 -7.98 -18.98 -22.28
N SER A 41 -8.39 -18.28 -21.21
CA SER A 41 -9.50 -17.31 -21.39
C SER A 41 -9.69 -16.23 -20.33
N ARG A 42 -10.12 -15.05 -20.82
CA ARG A 42 -10.85 -13.96 -20.14
C ARG A 42 -10.16 -13.31 -18.93
N ASP A 43 -10.60 -12.09 -18.62
CA ASP A 43 -10.06 -11.27 -17.52
C ASP A 43 -10.03 -12.01 -16.16
N HIS A 44 -10.87 -13.04 -15.99
CA HIS A 44 -10.89 -13.89 -14.80
C HIS A 44 -9.60 -14.70 -14.58
N GLY A 45 -9.03 -15.31 -15.62
CA GLY A 45 -7.80 -16.10 -15.49
C GLY A 45 -6.65 -15.22 -15.00
N LYS A 46 -6.44 -14.07 -15.64
CA LYS A 46 -5.40 -13.09 -15.23
C LYS A 46 -5.59 -12.59 -13.80
N TYR A 47 -6.82 -12.28 -13.42
CA TYR A 47 -7.13 -11.89 -12.04
C TYR A 47 -6.76 -12.99 -11.05
N LEU A 48 -7.13 -14.24 -11.34
CA LEU A 48 -6.83 -15.37 -10.45
C LEU A 48 -5.34 -15.68 -10.37
N CYS A 49 -4.59 -15.63 -11.48
CA CYS A 49 -3.15 -15.81 -11.42
C CYS A 49 -2.51 -14.66 -10.58
N ASN A 50 -2.95 -13.40 -10.72
CA ASN A 50 -2.47 -12.30 -9.88
C ASN A 50 -2.82 -12.50 -8.39
N VAL A 51 -4.03 -12.96 -8.07
CA VAL A 51 -4.43 -13.26 -6.69
C VAL A 51 -3.58 -14.39 -6.12
N ALA A 52 -3.35 -15.46 -6.91
CA ALA A 52 -2.49 -16.55 -6.51
C ALA A 52 -1.05 -16.07 -6.24
N ASP A 53 -0.49 -15.22 -7.12
CA ASP A 53 0.83 -14.62 -6.94
C ASP A 53 0.91 -13.75 -5.68
N CYS A 54 -0.15 -13.00 -5.35
CA CYS A 54 -0.21 -12.20 -4.12
C CYS A 54 -0.35 -13.04 -2.84
N LEU A 55 -0.88 -14.27 -2.94
CA LEU A 55 -1.15 -15.15 -1.80
C LEU A 55 -0.10 -16.26 -1.62
N LEU A 56 0.70 -16.56 -2.64
CA LEU A 56 1.72 -17.61 -2.57
C LEU A 56 2.74 -17.31 -1.46
N GLY A 57 2.98 -18.30 -0.60
CA GLY A 57 3.88 -18.14 0.56
C GLY A 57 3.37 -17.16 1.62
N ARG A 58 2.06 -16.84 1.61
CA ARG A 58 1.42 -16.00 2.61
C ARG A 58 0.50 -16.81 3.53
N SER A 59 0.30 -16.30 4.74
CA SER A 59 -0.65 -16.81 5.71
C SER A 59 -1.56 -15.69 6.20
N LEU A 60 -2.80 -16.05 6.50
CA LEU A 60 -3.79 -15.16 7.10
C LEU A 60 -3.60 -15.14 8.61
N PHE A 61 -3.62 -13.96 9.21
CA PHE A 61 -3.52 -13.79 10.66
C PHE A 61 -4.30 -12.56 11.11
N THR A 62 -4.44 -12.46 12.42
CA THR A 62 -5.06 -11.31 13.07
C THR A 62 -4.05 -10.64 13.98
N THR A 63 -4.05 -9.32 13.98
CA THR A 63 -3.29 -8.55 14.96
C THR A 63 -4.01 -8.57 16.31
N HIS A 64 -3.31 -8.21 17.39
CA HIS A 64 -3.88 -8.19 18.74
C HIS A 64 -5.06 -7.21 18.89
N ASP A 65 -5.12 -6.19 18.03
CA ASP A 65 -6.19 -5.18 17.94
C ASP A 65 -7.27 -5.52 16.91
N GLY A 66 -7.22 -6.72 16.31
CA GLY A 66 -8.32 -7.30 15.53
C GLY A 66 -8.29 -7.05 14.02
N HIS A 67 -7.19 -6.52 13.47
CA HIS A 67 -7.05 -6.32 12.03
C HIS A 67 -6.73 -7.65 11.32
N LEU A 68 -7.37 -7.87 10.16
CA LEU A 68 -7.11 -9.03 9.33
C LEU A 68 -5.99 -8.76 8.32
N CYS A 69 -5.00 -9.63 8.28
CA CYS A 69 -3.73 -9.36 7.58
C CYS A 69 -3.19 -10.59 6.82
N LEU A 70 -2.33 -10.33 5.83
CA LEU A 70 -1.53 -11.32 5.09
C LEU A 70 -0.04 -11.12 5.40
N ALA A 71 0.64 -12.19 5.80
CA ALA A 71 2.04 -12.18 6.24
C ALA A 71 2.78 -13.33 5.58
N PRO A 72 4.12 -13.37 5.63
CA PRO A 72 4.87 -14.54 5.18
C PRO A 72 4.42 -15.79 5.94
N GLU A 73 4.47 -16.95 5.28
CA GLU A 73 4.11 -18.25 5.87
C GLU A 73 4.87 -18.58 7.17
N GLY A 74 6.09 -18.06 7.31
CA GLY A 74 6.91 -18.23 8.52
C GLY A 74 6.52 -17.35 9.71
N ALA A 75 5.49 -16.51 9.58
CA ALA A 75 5.02 -15.64 10.66
C ALA A 75 4.38 -16.43 11.80
N GLN A 76 4.59 -15.98 13.03
CA GLN A 76 4.17 -16.66 14.26
C GLN A 76 3.58 -15.68 15.27
N SER A 77 2.80 -16.20 16.21
CA SER A 77 2.30 -15.42 17.34
C SER A 77 3.46 -14.81 18.13
N GLY A 78 3.43 -13.50 18.33
CA GLY A 78 4.52 -12.74 18.98
C GLY A 78 5.37 -11.93 18.00
N ASP A 79 5.25 -12.20 16.69
CA ASP A 79 5.86 -11.34 15.68
C ASP A 79 5.22 -9.94 15.68
N LEU A 80 6.03 -8.95 15.33
CA LEU A 80 5.65 -7.54 15.28
C LEU A 80 5.42 -7.11 13.83
N MET A 81 4.23 -6.57 13.55
CA MET A 81 3.98 -5.86 12.31
C MET A 81 4.40 -4.40 12.46
N MET A 82 5.26 -3.91 11.58
CA MET A 82 5.84 -2.58 11.66
C MET A 82 5.90 -1.88 10.31
N VAL A 83 5.82 -0.55 10.35
CA VAL A 83 6.24 0.31 9.23
C VAL A 83 7.72 0.62 9.40
N LEU A 84 8.53 0.24 8.42
CA LEU A 84 9.92 0.69 8.35
C LEU A 84 9.95 1.99 7.55
N LEU A 85 10.44 3.09 8.14
CA LEU A 85 10.54 4.35 7.42
C LEU A 85 11.49 4.19 6.23
N GLY A 86 11.05 4.58 5.03
CA GLY A 86 11.74 4.33 3.77
C GLY A 86 11.38 3.00 3.09
N CYS A 87 10.55 2.16 3.72
CA CYS A 87 9.93 0.99 3.10
C CYS A 87 8.47 1.28 2.76
N LEU A 88 8.04 0.88 1.56
CA LEU A 88 6.68 1.11 1.08
C LEU A 88 5.65 0.09 1.61
N SER A 89 6.12 -0.96 2.29
CA SER A 89 5.28 -2.06 2.77
C SER A 89 5.38 -2.23 4.28
N LEU A 90 4.34 -2.84 4.86
CA LEU A 90 4.42 -3.33 6.23
C LEU A 90 5.38 -4.51 6.26
N MET A 91 6.12 -4.63 7.35
CA MET A 91 7.08 -5.71 7.56
C MET A 91 6.74 -6.46 8.84
N VAL A 92 6.89 -7.77 8.80
CA VAL A 92 6.83 -8.65 9.97
C VAL A 92 8.25 -8.85 10.47
N LEU A 93 8.46 -8.51 11.73
CA LEU A 93 9.72 -8.68 12.44
C LEU A 93 9.53 -9.62 13.62
N ARG A 94 10.51 -10.48 13.88
CA ARG A 94 10.55 -11.32 15.07
C ARG A 94 11.59 -10.77 16.05
N PRO A 95 11.19 -10.40 17.28
CA PRO A 95 12.15 -10.05 18.32
C PRO A 95 13.10 -11.22 18.59
N SER A 96 14.39 -10.93 18.69
CA SER A 96 15.42 -11.89 19.07
C SER A 96 15.56 -11.94 20.59
N ASP A 97 15.72 -13.15 21.14
CA ASP A 97 15.99 -13.35 22.58
C ASP A 97 17.46 -13.06 22.95
N HIS A 98 18.29 -12.63 21.99
CA HIS A 98 19.71 -12.33 22.23
C HIS A 98 19.93 -11.06 23.04
N ASP A 99 21.01 -11.05 23.85
CA ASP A 99 21.37 -9.97 24.80
C ASP A 99 21.51 -8.55 24.18
N HIS A 100 21.54 -8.44 22.86
CA HIS A 100 21.66 -7.18 22.13
C HIS A 100 20.34 -6.67 21.49
N GLY A 101 19.24 -7.44 21.57
CA GLY A 101 17.89 -6.95 21.22
C GLY A 101 17.62 -6.72 19.72
N GLY A 102 18.17 -7.56 18.85
CA GLY A 102 17.95 -7.51 17.40
C GLY A 102 16.56 -8.01 16.96
N HIS A 103 16.20 -7.74 15.71
CA HIS A 103 14.96 -8.18 15.10
C HIS A 103 15.25 -8.90 13.78
N GLN A 104 14.77 -10.14 13.66
CA GLN A 104 14.83 -10.87 12.41
C GLN A 104 13.72 -10.37 11.47
N VAL A 105 14.06 -10.08 10.23
CA VAL A 105 13.06 -9.79 9.20
C VAL A 105 12.41 -11.09 8.72
N ILE A 106 11.13 -11.28 9.03
CA ILE A 106 10.35 -12.43 8.53
C ILE A 106 9.86 -12.16 7.10
N GLY A 107 9.47 -10.91 6.82
CA GLY A 107 9.16 -10.45 5.46
C GLY A 107 7.99 -9.48 5.38
N GLU A 108 7.60 -9.16 4.16
CA GLU A 108 6.52 -8.21 3.87
C GLU A 108 5.16 -8.70 4.35
N ALA A 109 4.33 -7.80 4.87
CA ALA A 109 2.92 -8.03 5.18
C ALA A 109 2.00 -7.03 4.48
N TYR A 110 0.74 -7.39 4.41
CA TYR A 110 -0.35 -6.54 3.96
C TYR A 110 -1.46 -6.53 5.00
N CYS A 111 -1.91 -5.34 5.36
CA CYS A 111 -3.08 -5.12 6.19
C CYS A 111 -3.85 -3.97 5.57
N HIS A 112 -5.07 -4.22 5.09
CA HIS A 112 -5.84 -3.23 4.35
C HIS A 112 -5.98 -1.90 5.12
N ASP A 113 -6.21 -2.01 6.44
CA ASP A 113 -6.47 -0.88 7.33
C ASP A 113 -5.19 -0.12 7.73
N LEU A 114 -4.00 -0.63 7.42
CA LEU A 114 -2.71 -0.07 7.85
C LEU A 114 -1.76 0.25 6.68
N SER A 115 -1.92 -0.41 5.53
CA SER A 115 -0.97 -0.39 4.40
C SER A 115 -1.07 0.83 3.49
N ASN A 116 -1.99 1.77 3.71
CA ASN A 116 -2.11 3.00 2.90
C ASN A 116 -1.70 4.26 3.69
N GLY A 117 -0.79 4.10 4.64
CA GLY A 117 -0.29 5.19 5.49
C GLY A 117 -1.08 5.40 6.77
N GLU A 118 -2.17 4.67 7.00
CA GLU A 118 -2.96 4.72 8.23
C GLU A 118 -2.12 4.40 9.47
N ALA A 119 -1.16 3.48 9.34
CA ALA A 119 -0.24 3.16 10.42
C ALA A 119 0.60 4.36 10.90
N LEU A 120 0.84 5.37 10.05
CA LEU A 120 1.59 6.57 10.38
C LEU A 120 0.72 7.81 10.57
N LEU A 121 -0.39 7.91 9.82
CA LEU A 121 -1.20 9.13 9.71
C LEU A 121 -2.59 8.98 10.34
N GLY A 122 -2.95 7.79 10.79
CA GLY A 122 -4.28 7.43 11.29
C GLY A 122 -5.29 7.24 10.16
N SER A 123 -6.53 6.94 10.52
CA SER A 123 -7.61 6.67 9.57
C SER A 123 -7.87 7.87 8.63
N LEU A 124 -8.25 7.56 7.39
CA LEU A 124 -8.72 8.59 6.46
C LEU A 124 -10.00 9.26 6.96
N PRO A 125 -10.26 10.53 6.57
CA PRO A 125 -11.55 11.17 6.84
C PRO A 125 -12.72 10.33 6.27
N GLU A 126 -13.87 10.31 6.96
CA GLU A 126 -15.03 9.44 6.66
C GLU A 126 -15.48 9.39 5.18
N ASN A 127 -15.28 10.49 4.44
CA ASN A 127 -15.74 10.60 3.05
C ASN A 127 -14.60 10.48 2.05
N VAL A 128 -13.40 10.11 2.49
CA VAL A 128 -12.20 10.00 1.68
C VAL A 128 -11.81 8.54 1.58
N GLU A 129 -11.50 8.11 0.36
CA GLU A 129 -11.04 6.76 0.07
C GLU A 129 -9.76 6.81 -0.75
N GLY A 130 -8.75 6.04 -0.34
CA GLY A 130 -7.56 5.81 -1.14
C GLY A 130 -7.85 4.82 -2.27
N VAL A 131 -7.63 5.23 -3.51
CA VAL A 131 -7.86 4.41 -4.70
C VAL A 131 -6.61 4.37 -5.56
N LEU A 132 -6.52 3.36 -6.43
CA LEU A 132 -5.50 3.37 -7.48
C LEU A 132 -6.11 4.01 -8.74
N GLN A 133 -5.44 5.01 -9.29
CA GLN A 133 -5.76 5.63 -10.57
C GLN A 133 -4.75 5.18 -11.61
N ARG A 134 -5.23 4.73 -12.77
CA ARG A 134 -4.36 4.37 -13.90
C ARG A 134 -3.91 5.64 -14.61
N ILE A 135 -2.61 5.92 -14.58
CA ILE A 135 -2.01 7.00 -15.38
C ILE A 135 -1.65 6.42 -16.74
N GLN A 136 -2.48 6.71 -17.76
CA GLN A 136 -2.36 6.09 -19.08
C GLN A 136 -1.01 6.36 -19.77
N ILE A 137 -0.49 7.58 -19.66
CA ILE A 137 0.76 8.00 -20.31
C ILE A 137 1.97 7.24 -19.75
N ALA A 138 2.03 7.09 -18.43
CA ALA A 138 3.12 6.40 -17.75
C ALA A 138 2.91 4.89 -17.66
N GLY A 139 1.70 4.38 -17.93
CA GLY A 139 1.39 2.95 -17.84
C GLY A 139 1.44 2.40 -16.41
N ILE A 140 1.35 3.26 -15.41
CA ILE A 140 1.44 2.92 -13.98
C ILE A 140 0.09 3.12 -13.27
N ASN A 141 -0.06 2.50 -12.10
CA ASN A 141 -1.14 2.80 -11.16
C ASN A 141 -0.57 3.70 -10.06
N GLU A 142 -1.10 4.90 -9.92
CA GLU A 142 -0.74 5.84 -8.86
C GLU A 142 -1.81 5.80 -7.77
N ARG A 143 -1.40 5.95 -6.51
CA ARG A 143 -2.35 6.11 -5.41
C ARG A 143 -2.86 7.54 -5.41
N VAL A 144 -4.18 7.70 -5.42
CA VAL A 144 -4.85 9.00 -5.22
C VAL A 144 -5.96 8.84 -4.19
N PHE A 145 -6.50 9.94 -3.71
CA PHE A 145 -7.63 9.92 -2.78
C PHE A 145 -8.85 10.54 -3.43
N ILE A 146 -10.03 9.99 -3.18
CA ILE A 146 -11.30 10.56 -3.67
C ILE A 146 -12.13 10.97 -2.48
N ASN A 147 -12.57 12.22 -2.48
CA ASN A 147 -13.67 12.63 -1.62
C ASN A 147 -14.98 12.15 -2.25
N ARG A 148 -15.58 11.09 -1.71
CA ARG A 148 -16.82 10.46 -2.19
C ARG A 148 -18.03 11.38 -2.10
N ARG A 149 -17.99 12.42 -1.25
CA ARG A 149 -19.07 13.41 -1.13
C ARG A 149 -19.07 14.42 -2.27
N SER A 150 -17.91 14.96 -2.63
CA SER A 150 -17.77 15.96 -3.70
C SER A 150 -17.46 15.35 -5.07
N GLY A 151 -16.95 14.11 -5.10
CA GLY A 151 -16.37 13.47 -6.29
C GLY A 151 -14.99 13.99 -6.67
N SER A 152 -14.37 14.86 -5.85
CA SER A 152 -13.06 15.44 -6.16
C SER A 152 -11.92 14.47 -5.89
N ILE A 153 -10.96 14.42 -6.81
CA ILE A 153 -9.68 13.72 -6.64
C ILE A 153 -8.74 14.62 -5.85
N LEU A 154 -8.05 14.05 -4.88
CA LEU A 154 -6.97 14.65 -4.12
C LEU A 154 -5.70 13.88 -4.49
N GLU A 155 -4.75 14.57 -5.09
CA GLU A 155 -3.47 13.96 -5.52
C GLU A 155 -2.54 13.71 -4.33
N GLU A 156 -2.69 14.49 -3.27
CA GLU A 156 -1.95 14.36 -2.02
C GLU A 156 -2.82 13.73 -0.92
N ASP A 157 -2.16 13.12 0.06
CA ASP A 157 -2.83 12.57 1.23
C ASP A 157 -3.42 13.70 2.11
N PRO A 158 -4.75 13.75 2.33
CA PRO A 158 -5.38 14.83 3.06
C PRO A 158 -4.99 14.89 4.54
N ARG A 159 -4.38 13.83 5.10
CA ARG A 159 -3.89 13.79 6.49
C ARG A 159 -2.59 14.56 6.68
N LEU A 160 -1.87 14.86 5.59
CA LEU A 160 -0.58 15.54 5.65
C LEU A 160 -0.70 17.05 5.92
N GLY A 161 -1.83 17.68 5.60
CA GLY A 161 -1.99 19.12 5.76
C GLY A 161 -1.03 19.92 4.86
N PRO A 162 -0.85 21.24 5.12
CA PRO A 162 -0.05 22.10 4.27
C PRO A 162 1.44 21.75 4.32
N LEU A 163 2.15 22.06 3.23
CA LEU A 163 3.61 22.00 3.20
C LEU A 163 4.23 22.94 4.25
N PRO A 164 5.41 22.60 4.81
CA PRO A 164 6.13 23.51 5.70
C PRO A 164 6.53 24.82 4.99
N PRO A 165 6.78 25.92 5.73
CA PRO A 165 7.19 27.19 5.13
C PRO A 165 8.42 27.03 4.21
N GLY A 166 8.36 27.67 3.03
CA GLY A 166 9.41 27.60 2.01
C GLY A 166 9.36 26.35 1.12
N TRP A 167 8.59 25.32 1.48
CA TRP A 167 8.46 24.13 0.63
C TRP A 167 7.41 24.33 -0.47
N GLN A 168 7.74 23.82 -1.65
CA GLN A 168 6.87 23.78 -2.83
C GLN A 168 6.84 22.37 -3.40
N SER A 169 5.81 22.07 -4.18
CA SER A 169 5.68 20.78 -4.86
C SER A 169 5.13 20.94 -6.27
N GLU A 170 5.61 20.12 -7.20
CA GLU A 170 5.07 20.02 -8.56
C GLU A 170 5.26 18.61 -9.13
N LYS A 171 4.38 18.21 -10.05
CA LYS A 171 4.62 17.04 -10.89
C LYS A 171 5.53 17.42 -12.04
N ARG A 172 6.62 16.67 -12.25
CA ARG A 172 7.58 16.89 -13.35
C ARG A 172 7.46 15.78 -14.39
N GLY A 173 7.56 16.11 -15.67
CA GLY A 173 7.67 15.12 -16.75
C GLY A 173 6.42 14.27 -16.98
N ASP A 174 6.51 12.96 -16.71
CA ASP A 174 5.48 11.94 -16.97
C ASP A 174 4.25 12.03 -16.05
N ASN A 175 4.22 13.06 -15.19
CA ASN A 175 3.15 13.38 -14.27
C ASN A 175 2.87 12.27 -13.24
N SER A 176 3.85 11.42 -12.95
CA SER A 176 3.71 10.25 -12.08
C SER A 176 4.06 10.49 -10.61
N ARG A 177 4.93 11.46 -10.32
CA ARG A 177 5.44 11.71 -8.96
C ARG A 177 5.58 13.20 -8.68
N LEU A 178 5.22 13.58 -7.46
CA LEU A 178 5.48 14.91 -6.93
C LEU A 178 6.97 15.05 -6.60
N TRP A 179 7.53 16.17 -7.01
CA TRP A 179 8.84 16.65 -6.60
C TRP A 179 8.65 17.80 -5.62
N PHE A 180 9.44 17.79 -4.55
CA PHE A 180 9.44 18.78 -3.49
C PHE A 180 10.77 19.51 -3.46
N TRP A 181 10.75 20.82 -3.24
CA TRP A 181 11.95 21.62 -3.02
C TRP A 181 11.65 22.76 -2.06
N ASN A 182 12.68 23.20 -1.34
CA ASN A 182 12.58 24.40 -0.51
C ASN A 182 13.09 25.63 -1.30
N THR A 183 12.52 26.81 -1.04
CA THR A 183 12.95 28.08 -1.67
C THR A 183 14.42 28.42 -1.41
N ASP A 184 14.98 27.92 -0.31
CA ASP A 184 16.38 28.12 0.06
C ASP A 184 17.33 27.08 -0.60
N MET A 185 16.77 26.08 -1.28
CA MET A 185 17.50 25.04 -2.01
C MET A 185 17.64 25.40 -3.49
N SER A 186 18.71 24.92 -4.11
CA SER A 186 18.85 24.91 -5.56
C SER A 186 17.87 23.91 -6.20
N GLU A 187 17.49 24.14 -7.46
CA GLU A 187 16.58 23.23 -8.18
C GLU A 187 17.14 21.80 -8.29
N ALA A 188 18.46 21.65 -8.26
CA ALA A 188 19.16 20.36 -8.27
C ALA A 188 18.97 19.55 -6.97
N GLU A 189 18.52 20.19 -5.88
CA GLU A 189 18.26 19.57 -4.58
C GLU A 189 16.79 19.17 -4.40
N ALA A 190 15.96 19.33 -5.44
CA ALA A 190 14.60 18.81 -5.43
C ALA A 190 14.59 17.30 -5.16
N THR A 191 13.63 16.83 -4.37
CA THR A 191 13.52 15.44 -3.91
C THR A 191 12.12 14.89 -4.16
N GLN A 192 11.99 13.57 -4.21
CA GLN A 192 10.70 12.88 -4.22
C GLN A 192 10.19 12.54 -2.81
N GLU A 193 11.03 12.77 -1.80
CA GLU A 193 10.68 12.55 -0.40
C GLU A 193 9.79 13.69 0.10
N ASP A 194 8.59 13.36 0.55
CA ASP A 194 7.68 14.35 1.09
C ASP A 194 8.24 14.93 2.40
N PRO A 195 8.46 16.25 2.51
CA PRO A 195 9.02 16.87 3.71
C PRO A 195 8.17 16.64 4.96
N ARG A 196 6.87 16.33 4.79
CA ARG A 196 5.92 16.06 5.87
C ARG A 196 6.01 14.63 6.40
N MET A 197 6.75 13.75 5.72
CA MET A 197 6.99 12.34 6.08
C MET A 197 8.40 12.09 6.65
N THR A 198 9.18 13.15 6.84
CA THR A 198 10.50 13.05 7.49
C THR A 198 10.37 12.61 8.95
N LEU A 199 11.45 12.05 9.51
CA LEU A 199 11.53 11.64 10.92
C LEU A 199 11.12 12.78 11.88
N GLU A 200 11.59 14.00 11.60
CA GLU A 200 11.27 15.18 12.40
C GLU A 200 9.79 15.57 12.30
N ALA A 201 9.22 15.54 11.09
CA ALA A 201 7.82 15.86 10.86
C ALA A 201 6.89 14.84 11.54
N LEU A 202 7.21 13.54 11.45
CA LEU A 202 6.45 12.47 12.13
C LEU A 202 6.53 12.61 13.66
N ARG A 203 7.70 12.89 14.22
CA ARG A 203 7.84 13.16 15.68
C ARG A 203 7.03 14.38 16.12
N LYS A 204 7.04 15.45 15.32
CA LYS A 204 6.24 16.67 15.60
C LYS A 204 4.73 16.40 15.61
N ARG A 205 4.27 15.37 14.90
CA ARG A 205 2.88 14.87 14.94
C ARG A 205 2.56 14.01 16.16
N GLY A 206 3.55 13.73 17.02
CA GLY A 206 3.38 12.90 18.21
C GLY A 206 3.60 11.41 17.97
N MET A 207 4.18 11.01 16.83
CA MET A 207 4.53 9.62 16.58
C MET A 207 5.74 9.19 17.41
N GLU A 208 5.60 8.09 18.14
CA GLU A 208 6.69 7.44 18.85
C GLU A 208 7.49 6.57 17.87
N LEU A 209 8.61 7.11 17.38
CA LEU A 209 9.50 6.42 16.44
C LEU A 209 10.64 5.73 17.19
N LYS A 210 10.82 4.44 16.96
CA LYS A 210 11.87 3.62 17.57
C LYS A 210 12.93 3.24 16.55
N THR A 211 14.17 3.16 17.01
CA THR A 211 15.28 2.59 16.26
C THR A 211 15.57 1.21 16.84
N PHE A 212 15.81 0.24 15.96
CA PHE A 212 16.17 -1.13 16.33
C PHE A 212 17.14 -1.68 15.27
N GLU A 213 17.85 -2.73 15.65
CA GLU A 213 18.79 -3.41 14.78
C GLU A 213 18.10 -4.56 14.05
N LEU A 214 18.41 -4.71 12.76
CA LEU A 214 17.97 -5.83 11.94
C LEU A 214 19.09 -6.87 11.87
N GLU A 215 18.75 -8.14 12.08
CA GLU A 215 19.65 -9.30 11.99
C GLU A 215 19.50 -10.04 10.65
#